data_AF-A0A2R4TJW9-F1
#
_entry.id   AF-A0A2R4TJW9-F1
#
_cell.length_a   1.000
_cell.length_b   1.000
_cell.length_c   1.000
_cell.angle_alpha   90.00
_cell.angle_beta   90.00
_cell.angle_gamma   90.00
#
_symmetry.space_group_name_H-M   'P 1'
#
loop_
_entity.id
_entity.type
_entity.pdbx_description
1 polymer ?
#
loop_
_entity_poly.entity_id
_entity_poly.type
_entity_poly.pdbx_seq_one_letter_code
_entity_poly.pdbx_strand_id
1 'polypeptide(L)'
;MHLPLLFLAGFKKNRDIRKTEITQDITELTELFIQQHQEFLNQCKNKNSVYIEWYQNMLNGLTIEELPYAYSDFHHERNYWMTTKDQKIPIFK
;
A
#
# COMPACT_ATOMS: atom_id res chain seq x y z
N MET A 1 12.96 -26.59 24.81
CA MET A 1 12.71 -25.20 24.38
C MET A 1 12.03 -25.28 23.02
N HIS A 2 10.69 -25.16 22.95
CA HIS A 2 9.96 -23.92 22.58
C HIS A 2 10.35 -23.46 21.16
N LEU A 3 9.56 -23.53 20.09
CA LEU A 3 8.11 -23.53 19.84
C LEU A 3 7.78 -24.45 18.63
N PRO A 4 6.53 -24.90 18.45
CA PRO A 4 6.13 -25.78 17.34
C PRO A 4 5.89 -25.00 16.03
N LEU A 5 6.21 -25.66 14.91
CA LEU A 5 5.87 -25.31 13.52
C LEU A 5 4.34 -25.43 13.28
N LEU A 6 3.55 -24.62 14.00
CA LEU A 6 2.13 -24.44 13.76
C LEU A 6 1.94 -23.02 13.25
N PHE A 7 1.92 -22.85 11.93
CA PHE A 7 1.12 -21.85 11.17
C PHE A 7 1.52 -21.87 9.67
N LEU A 8 1.65 -23.07 9.08
CA LEU A 8 1.68 -23.25 7.62
C LEU A 8 0.48 -24.10 7.14
N ALA A 9 -0.57 -24.16 7.95
CA ALA A 9 -1.86 -24.69 7.55
C ALA A 9 -2.82 -23.51 7.31
N GLY A 10 -3.15 -23.24 6.04
CA GLY A 10 -4.40 -22.55 5.73
C GLY A 10 -4.37 -21.34 4.80
N PHE A 11 -3.49 -21.27 3.78
CA PHE A 11 -3.72 -20.37 2.63
C PHE A 11 -3.96 -21.15 1.34
N LYS A 12 -4.95 -22.06 1.38
CA LYS A 12 -5.67 -22.49 0.17
C LYS A 12 -7.14 -22.10 0.31
N LYS A 13 -7.41 -20.81 0.47
CA LYS A 13 -8.76 -20.29 0.22
C LYS A 13 -8.88 -20.12 -1.28
N ASN A 14 -9.49 -21.12 -1.91
CA ASN A 14 -9.93 -21.13 -3.28
C ASN A 14 -10.78 -19.87 -3.52
N ARG A 15 -10.16 -18.77 -3.97
CA ARG A 15 -10.88 -17.57 -4.42
C ARG A 15 -11.40 -17.89 -5.81
N ASP A 16 -12.43 -18.72 -5.86
CA ASP A 16 -13.29 -18.79 -7.04
C ASP A 16 -14.04 -17.46 -7.08
N ILE A 17 -13.43 -16.46 -7.71
CA ILE A 17 -13.91 -15.07 -7.85
C ILE A 17 -15.23 -14.99 -8.65
N ARG A 18 -15.78 -16.14 -9.04
CA ARG A 18 -16.89 -16.29 -10.00
C ARG A 18 -18.20 -16.76 -9.36
N LYS A 19 -18.31 -16.86 -8.03
CA LYS A 19 -19.46 -17.53 -7.38
C LYS A 19 -20.40 -16.68 -6.54
N THR A 20 -20.17 -15.39 -6.45
CA THR A 20 -21.14 -14.49 -5.80
C THR A 20 -21.33 -13.30 -6.71
N GLU A 21 -22.43 -13.35 -7.47
CA GLU A 21 -22.97 -12.16 -8.10
C GLU A 21 -23.24 -11.15 -6.98
N ILE A 22 -22.66 -9.96 -7.11
CA ILE A 22 -22.92 -8.87 -6.18
C ILE A 22 -24.34 -8.42 -6.47
N THR A 23 -25.30 -8.87 -5.64
CA THR A 23 -26.72 -8.53 -5.79
C THR A 23 -27.05 -7.15 -5.26
N GLN A 24 -26.13 -6.54 -4.52
CA GLN A 24 -26.26 -5.21 -3.93
C GLN A 24 -25.95 -4.15 -4.98
N ASP A 25 -26.78 -3.12 -5.04
CA ASP A 25 -26.52 -1.99 -5.93
C ASP A 25 -25.21 -1.30 -5.52
N ILE A 26 -24.48 -0.74 -6.49
CA ILE A 26 -23.20 -0.08 -6.20
C ILE A 26 -23.35 1.06 -5.19
N THR A 27 -24.53 1.69 -5.15
CA THR A 27 -24.88 2.71 -4.15
C THR A 27 -24.93 2.10 -2.76
N GLU A 28 -25.61 0.96 -2.58
CA GLU A 28 -25.72 0.28 -1.28
C GLU A 28 -24.36 -0.17 -0.75
N LEU A 29 -23.51 -0.71 -1.64
CA LEU A 29 -22.14 -1.06 -1.28
C LEU A 29 -21.31 0.15 -0.86
N THR A 30 -21.48 1.27 -1.55
CA THR A 30 -20.77 2.51 -1.24
C THR A 30 -21.23 3.06 0.12
N GLU A 31 -22.53 3.05 0.39
CA GLU A 31 -23.08 3.48 1.68
C GLU A 31 -22.59 2.60 2.83
N LEU A 32 -22.61 1.28 2.66
CA LEU A 32 -22.09 0.33 3.63
C LEU A 32 -20.60 0.56 3.91
N PHE A 33 -19.80 0.79 2.87
CA PHE A 33 -18.38 1.10 3.02
C PHE A 33 -18.15 2.41 3.78
N ILE A 34 -18.90 3.47 3.45
CA ILE A 34 -18.81 4.76 4.13
C ILE A 34 -19.16 4.62 5.61
N GLN A 35 -20.22 3.89 5.94
CA GLN A 35 -20.63 3.66 7.32
C GLN A 35 -19.59 2.85 8.11
N GLN A 36 -19.05 1.77 7.53
CA GLN A 36 -18.09 0.90 8.20
C GLN A 36 -16.71 1.53 8.37
N HIS A 37 -16.33 2.47 7.49
CA HIS A 37 -14.99 3.06 7.44
C HIS A 37 -14.99 4.57 7.64
N GLN A 38 -16.00 5.12 8.32
CA GLN A 38 -16.15 6.56 8.51
C GLN A 38 -14.93 7.21 9.18
N GLU A 39 -14.31 6.56 10.17
CA GLU A 39 -13.09 7.05 10.83
C GLU A 39 -11.91 7.14 9.86
N PHE A 40 -11.69 6.09 9.06
CA PHE A 40 -10.67 6.08 8.01
C PHE A 40 -10.91 7.19 6.98
N LEU A 41 -12.15 7.34 6.51
CA LEU A 41 -12.52 8.39 5.56
C LEU A 41 -12.33 9.79 6.15
N ASN A 42 -12.59 9.97 7.45
CA ASN A 42 -12.31 11.22 8.15
C ASN A 42 -10.81 11.52 8.25
N GLN A 43 -9.96 10.51 8.41
CA GLN A 43 -8.50 10.67 8.38
C GLN A 43 -7.97 11.01 6.97
N CYS A 44 -8.67 10.56 5.93
CA CYS A 44 -8.40 10.96 4.55
C CYS A 44 -8.84 12.40 4.23
N LYS A 45 -9.58 13.07 5.12
CA LYS A 45 -9.94 14.47 4.94
C LYS A 45 -8.71 15.34 5.14
N ASN A 46 -8.63 16.39 4.34
CA ASN A 46 -7.53 17.37 4.25
C ASN A 46 -6.40 16.97 3.30
N LYS A 47 -5.67 18.00 2.86
CA LYS A 47 -4.48 17.85 2.03
C LYS A 47 -3.43 17.12 2.86
N ASN A 48 -2.94 15.98 2.37
CA ASN A 48 -1.77 15.32 2.93
C ASN A 48 -0.52 16.12 2.55
N SER A 49 -0.37 17.30 3.16
CA SER A 49 0.70 18.26 2.86
C SER A 49 2.06 17.65 3.07
N VAL A 50 2.22 16.81 4.10
CA VAL A 50 3.47 16.12 4.42
C VAL A 50 3.85 15.14 3.30
N TYR A 51 2.90 14.33 2.81
CA TYR A 51 3.15 13.43 1.68
C TYR A 51 3.44 14.21 0.39
N ILE A 52 2.68 15.28 0.13
CA ILE A 52 2.88 16.11 -1.08
C ILE A 52 4.27 16.75 -1.06
N GLU A 53 4.69 17.30 0.08
CA GLU A 53 6.01 17.90 0.25
C GLU A 53 7.12 16.85 0.09
N TRP A 54 6.98 15.68 0.73
CA TRP A 54 7.91 14.57 0.55
C TRP A 54 8.00 14.13 -0.92
N TYR A 55 6.86 14.00 -1.60
CA TYR A 55 6.79 13.58 -2.99
C TYR A 55 7.42 14.62 -3.94
N GLN A 56 7.18 15.91 -3.70
CA GLN A 56 7.83 17.00 -4.44
C GLN A 56 9.35 16.99 -4.24
N ASN A 57 9.81 16.82 -3.01
CA ASN A 57 11.25 16.73 -2.70
C ASN A 57 11.89 15.50 -3.34
N MET A 58 11.18 14.37 -3.37
CA MET A 58 11.62 13.17 -4.08
C MET A 58 11.80 13.45 -5.58
N LEU A 59 10.79 14.04 -6.24
CA LEU A 59 10.86 14.35 -7.67
C LEU A 59 11.99 15.33 -8.00
N ASN A 60 12.24 16.33 -7.14
CA ASN A 60 13.33 17.29 -7.32
C ASN A 60 14.72 16.64 -7.20
N GLY A 61 14.83 15.52 -6.50
CA GLY A 61 16.07 14.75 -6.38
C GLY A 61 16.35 13.84 -7.58
N LEU A 62 15.37 13.61 -8.44
CA LEU A 62 15.52 12.76 -9.62
C LEU A 62 16.20 13.52 -10.75
N THR A 63 17.15 12.86 -11.41
CA THR A 63 17.70 13.32 -12.68
C THR A 63 16.79 12.92 -13.84
N ILE A 64 17.00 13.53 -15.01
CA ILE A 64 16.25 13.19 -16.24
C ILE A 64 16.33 11.67 -16.49
N GLU A 65 15.18 11.06 -16.76
CA GLU A 65 14.97 9.60 -17.00
C GLU A 65 15.23 8.70 -15.79
N GLU A 66 15.36 9.28 -14.59
CA GLU A 66 15.49 8.51 -13.37
C GLU A 66 14.12 8.15 -12.79
N LEU A 67 13.93 6.89 -12.44
CA LEU A 67 12.69 6.39 -11.86
C LEU A 67 12.95 5.84 -10.45
N PRO A 68 12.12 6.19 -9.46
CA PRO A 68 12.16 5.54 -8.16
C PRO A 68 11.59 4.12 -8.29
N TYR A 69 12.28 3.13 -7.72
CA TYR A 69 11.76 1.78 -7.58
C TYR A 69 12.22 1.15 -6.26
N ALA A 70 11.38 0.28 -5.70
CA ALA A 70 11.78 -0.61 -4.63
C ALA A 70 11.96 -1.99 -5.26
N TYR A 71 13.16 -2.58 -5.15
CA TYR A 71 13.32 -4.01 -5.44
C TYR A 71 12.40 -4.77 -4.46
N SER A 72 11.24 -5.21 -4.95
CA SER A 72 10.23 -5.96 -4.20
C SER A 72 10.69 -7.36 -3.81
N ASP A 73 11.77 -7.85 -4.43
CA ASP A 73 11.99 -9.28 -4.53
C ASP A 73 12.75 -9.86 -3.32
N PHE A 74 13.36 -9.01 -2.50
CA PHE A 74 13.99 -9.42 -1.25
C PHE A 74 13.70 -8.37 -0.17
N HIS A 75 12.65 -8.63 0.62
CA HIS A 75 12.26 -7.84 1.77
C HIS A 75 13.40 -7.77 2.81
N HIS A 76 14.20 -6.72 2.71
CA HIS A 76 14.83 -6.11 3.86
C HIS A 76 14.09 -4.81 4.11
N GLU A 77 13.74 -4.54 5.37
CA GLU A 77 13.18 -3.26 5.79
C GLU A 77 14.19 -2.16 5.46
N ARG A 78 14.01 -1.53 4.30
CA ARG A 78 14.82 -0.40 3.85
C ARG A 78 14.04 0.86 4.14
N ASN A 79 14.69 1.77 4.87
CA ASN A 79 14.17 3.11 5.12
C ASN A 79 14.38 4.06 3.92
N TYR A 80 14.59 3.52 2.71
CA TYR A 80 14.76 4.29 1.48
C TYR A 80 14.29 3.52 0.23
N TRP A 81 13.88 4.26 -0.79
CA TRP A 81 13.72 3.85 -2.19
C TRP A 81 15.06 3.93 -2.92
N MET A 82 15.28 3.01 -3.86
CA MET A 82 16.40 3.11 -4.81
C MET A 82 15.91 3.76 -6.10
N THR A 83 16.83 4.28 -6.89
CA THR A 83 16.54 4.77 -8.23
C THR A 83 17.28 3.98 -9.29
N THR A 84 16.95 4.21 -10.57
CA THR A 84 17.64 3.61 -11.73
C THR A 84 19.09 4.04 -11.89
N LYS A 85 19.55 5.02 -11.10
CA LYS A 85 20.94 5.49 -11.07
C LYS A 85 21.57 5.34 -9.68
N ASP A 86 21.09 4.38 -8.90
CA ASP A 86 21.63 4.01 -7.58
C ASP A 86 21.56 5.11 -6.50
N GLN A 87 20.68 6.09 -6.67
CA GLN A 87 20.38 7.07 -5.63
C GLN A 87 19.42 6.50 -4.58
N LYS A 88 19.52 7.03 -3.35
CA LYS A 88 18.69 6.64 -2.21
C LYS A 88 17.76 7.79 -1.83
N ILE A 89 16.45 7.53 -1.89
CA ILE A 89 15.42 8.48 -1.46
C ILE A 89 14.82 7.97 -0.16
N PRO A 90 14.88 8.70 0.97
CA PRO A 90 14.25 8.28 2.20
C PRO A 90 12.75 7.95 2.02
N ILE A 91 12.26 6.87 2.61
CA ILE A 91 10.82 6.57 2.61
C ILE A 91 10.05 7.66 3.38
N PHE A 92 8.79 7.87 2.98
CA PHE A 92 7.85 8.64 3.77
C PHE A 92 7.71 7.98 5.17
N LYS A 93 7.87 8.77 6.23
CA LYS A 93 7.76 8.32 7.63
C LYS A 93 6.41 8.70 8.22
#